data_AF-A0A1L7UI64-F1
#
_entry.id   AF-A0A1L7UI64-F1
#
_cell.length_a   1.000
_cell.length_b   1.000
_cell.length_c   1.000
_cell.angle_alpha   90.00
_cell.angle_beta   90.00
_cell.angle_gamma   90.00
#
_symmetry.space_group_name_H-M   'P 1'
#
loop_
_entity.id
_entity.type
_entity.pdbx_description
1 polymer ?
#
loop_
_entity_poly.entity_id
_entity_poly.type
_entity_poly.pdbx_seq_one_letter_code
_entity_poly.pdbx_strand_id
1 'polypeptide(L)'
;MCMAGPMMVAGLHEALLDFKVLKALKRRTYIPERFVNELRVSEEIPLDPMGHNAAGNNAAGTIDPNDDHEGLDGLRDKVELLVTVLAGNLVLKTYEPWPNNLVLISNSLLATGRRRFNAMRPHPAQTPSALPVPDMLPNSEANQNYPSLSEQLKRLMTAQSAFGAIVGAAVVFYLGAFIYTILDLLGDKSNQDAAISLAFGVEWMIIVHVAIVNGFLLASNNPSPVTMLIGRPLSTRKPLKRIIFPPIYDGILQPVFMWRRGINKMEWLEKSRAWRRRDKRFMNDVRIKKREYLGWIILPTIILISLPPAAGAVVAWQTPPRGWGCRSLSLVTYAGFQMVLTPLYFIITRKTKRKTTMQRIIHWICVLVFSVTILLALFTSIATTLMQIIGVFRNCFCYVNSGMWLNLNNAVVNVASNTKDRRTSSDGWIVMGGVATGFMAACSFFGWWFQMNIRVSFEDAIKDIDDLFY
;
A
#
# COMPACT_ATOMS: atom_id res chain seq x y z
N MET A 1 7.70 6.99 -12.91
CA MET A 1 6.96 7.13 -14.19
C MET A 1 6.82 5.81 -14.94
N CYS A 2 7.91 5.16 -15.37
CA CYS A 2 7.83 3.98 -16.27
C CYS A 2 6.89 2.84 -15.84
N MET A 3 6.61 2.67 -14.54
CA MET A 3 5.75 1.62 -13.98
C MET A 3 4.49 2.15 -13.26
N ALA A 4 4.01 3.35 -13.61
CA ALA A 4 2.87 3.99 -12.93
C ALA A 4 1.62 3.09 -12.92
N GLY A 5 1.23 2.52 -14.07
CA GLY A 5 0.16 1.51 -14.20
C GLY A 5 0.25 0.36 -13.20
N PRO A 6 1.28 -0.49 -13.33
CA PRO A 6 1.50 -1.60 -12.42
C PRO A 6 1.53 -1.20 -10.94
N MET A 7 2.14 -0.07 -10.58
CA MET A 7 2.19 0.43 -9.20
C MET A 7 0.81 0.80 -8.67
N MET A 8 0.01 1.50 -9.47
CA MET A 8 -1.32 1.97 -9.04
C MET A 8 -2.31 0.82 -8.90
N VAL A 9 -2.27 -0.13 -9.83
CA VAL A 9 -3.02 -1.39 -9.73
C VAL A 9 -2.67 -2.13 -8.44
N ALA A 10 -1.37 -2.30 -8.17
CA ALA A 10 -0.92 -3.05 -7.01
C ALA A 10 -1.31 -2.37 -5.69
N GLY A 11 -1.24 -1.04 -5.62
CA GLY A 11 -1.68 -0.26 -4.46
C GLY A 11 -3.19 -0.31 -4.26
N LEU A 12 -3.99 -0.11 -5.31
CA LEU A 12 -5.46 -0.21 -5.21
C LEU A 12 -5.92 -1.64 -4.85
N HIS A 13 -5.24 -2.66 -5.38
CA HIS A 13 -5.51 -4.05 -5.00
C HIS A 13 -5.21 -4.30 -3.52
N GLU A 14 -4.08 -3.80 -3.03
CA GLU A 14 -3.73 -3.87 -1.62
C GLU A 14 -4.74 -3.16 -0.72
N ALA A 15 -5.10 -1.93 -1.06
CA ALA A 15 -6.07 -1.13 -0.31
C ALA A 15 -7.45 -1.80 -0.21
N LEU A 16 -7.90 -2.41 -1.31
CA LEU A 16 -9.17 -3.15 -1.33
C LEU A 16 -9.10 -4.42 -0.47
N LEU A 17 -7.95 -5.12 -0.45
CA LEU A 17 -7.75 -6.25 0.44
C LEU A 17 -7.77 -5.82 1.91
N ASP A 18 -7.07 -4.74 2.28
CA ASP A 18 -7.05 -4.23 3.65
C ASP A 18 -8.46 -3.88 4.13
N PHE A 19 -9.20 -3.13 3.31
CA PHE A 19 -10.59 -2.77 3.61
C PHE A 19 -11.47 -4.01 3.80
N LYS A 20 -11.35 -5.02 2.92
CA LYS A 20 -12.14 -6.25 3.02
C LYS A 20 -11.77 -7.11 4.23
N VAL A 21 -10.49 -7.22 4.55
CA VAL A 21 -10.02 -7.95 5.74
C VAL A 21 -10.56 -7.28 7.00
N LEU A 22 -10.43 -5.95 7.13
CA LEU A 22 -10.96 -5.21 8.28
C LEU A 22 -12.47 -5.29 8.39
N LYS A 23 -13.18 -5.21 7.26
CA LYS A 23 -14.64 -5.39 7.23
C LYS A 23 -15.06 -6.81 7.64
N ALA A 24 -14.29 -7.83 7.26
CA ALA A 24 -14.54 -9.20 7.68
C ALA A 24 -14.26 -9.39 9.17
N LEU A 25 -13.21 -8.77 9.71
CA LEU A 25 -12.91 -8.74 11.14
C LEU A 25 -14.05 -8.10 11.94
N LYS A 26 -14.59 -6.95 11.49
CA LYS A 26 -15.70 -6.27 12.17
C LYS A 26 -17.02 -7.04 12.16
N ARG A 27 -17.28 -7.86 11.14
CA ARG A 27 -18.53 -8.62 11.00
C ARG A 27 -18.55 -9.94 11.77
N ARG A 28 -17.40 -10.39 12.24
CA ARG A 28 -17.24 -11.72 12.81
C ARG A 28 -16.77 -11.62 14.24
N THR A 29 -17.50 -12.26 15.13
CA THR A 29 -17.00 -12.67 16.44
C THR A 29 -15.98 -13.79 16.23
N TYR A 30 -14.71 -13.42 16.08
CA TYR A 30 -13.60 -14.37 16.09
C TYR A 30 -13.35 -14.94 17.48
N ILE A 31 -13.95 -14.35 18.51
CA ILE A 31 -13.83 -14.78 19.90
C ILE A 31 -15.24 -15.18 20.35
N PRO A 32 -15.46 -16.44 20.80
CA PRO A 32 -16.72 -16.85 21.39
C PRO A 32 -16.96 -16.12 22.72
N GLU A 33 -18.18 -15.62 22.96
CA GLU A 33 -18.55 -14.96 24.24
C GLU A 33 -18.31 -15.86 25.46
N ARG A 34 -18.39 -17.18 25.30
CA ARG A 34 -18.13 -18.15 26.36
C ARG A 34 -16.69 -18.10 26.86
N PHE A 35 -15.72 -17.92 25.97
CA PHE A 35 -14.29 -17.79 26.31
C PHE A 35 -14.01 -16.48 27.05
N VAL A 36 -14.72 -15.40 26.68
CA VAL A 36 -14.67 -14.11 27.38
C VAL A 36 -15.19 -14.26 28.81
N ASN A 37 -16.30 -14.98 28.98
CA ASN A 37 -16.90 -15.24 30.29
C ASN A 37 -16.02 -16.17 31.14
N GLU A 38 -15.39 -17.20 30.57
CA GLU A 38 -14.47 -18.09 31.31
C GLU A 38 -13.19 -17.40 31.77
N LEU A 39 -12.64 -16.46 30.97
CA LEU A 39 -11.53 -15.61 31.42
C LEU A 39 -11.94 -14.73 32.61
N ARG A 40 -13.12 -14.11 32.54
CA ARG A 40 -13.67 -13.25 33.62
C ARG A 40 -13.97 -14.05 34.89
N VAL A 41 -14.54 -15.25 34.76
CA VAL A 41 -14.87 -16.12 35.90
C VAL A 41 -13.63 -16.65 36.62
N SER A 42 -12.50 -16.83 35.92
CA SER A 42 -11.22 -17.16 36.58
C SER A 42 -10.65 -16.00 37.41
N GLU A 43 -11.08 -14.77 37.16
CA GLU A 43 -10.59 -13.56 37.85
C GLU A 43 -11.47 -13.19 39.06
N GLU A 44 -12.75 -13.60 39.06
CA GLU A 44 -13.73 -13.28 40.12
C GLU A 44 -13.84 -14.32 41.25
N ILE A 45 -12.99 -15.36 41.33
CA ILE A 45 -13.03 -16.29 42.47
C ILE A 45 -12.75 -15.49 43.76
N PRO A 46 -13.75 -15.30 44.66
CA PRO A 46 -13.54 -14.58 45.89
C PRO A 46 -12.62 -15.44 46.75
N LEU A 47 -11.50 -14.86 47.21
CA LEU A 47 -10.76 -15.44 48.32
C LEU A 47 -11.66 -15.40 49.55
N ASP A 48 -12.28 -16.53 49.86
CA ASP A 48 -12.97 -16.75 51.13
C ASP A 48 -11.99 -16.48 52.27
N PRO A 49 -12.30 -15.60 53.25
CA PRO A 49 -11.41 -15.29 54.37
C PRO A 49 -11.20 -16.45 55.35
N MET A 50 -11.74 -17.66 55.09
CA MET A 50 -11.41 -18.86 55.86
C MET A 50 -11.15 -20.04 54.92
N GLY A 51 -9.90 -20.51 54.89
CA GLY A 51 -9.40 -21.57 54.01
C GLY A 51 -10.07 -22.94 54.21
N HIS A 52 -11.27 -23.11 53.66
CA HIS A 52 -11.93 -24.38 53.49
C HIS A 52 -12.29 -24.61 52.02
N ASN A 53 -11.65 -25.62 51.43
CA ASN A 53 -11.99 -26.17 50.12
C ASN A 53 -13.41 -26.76 50.17
N ALA A 54 -14.41 -25.95 49.88
CA ALA A 54 -15.77 -26.38 49.61
C ALA A 54 -16.04 -26.29 48.10
N ALA A 55 -15.45 -27.21 47.33
CA ALA A 55 -15.87 -27.51 45.96
C ALA A 55 -15.80 -29.02 45.73
N GLY A 56 -16.51 -29.76 46.60
CA GLY A 56 -16.91 -31.12 46.32
C GLY A 56 -18.25 -31.10 45.59
N ASN A 57 -18.22 -31.58 44.34
CA ASN A 57 -19.33 -32.19 43.62
C ASN A 57 -20.58 -31.32 43.41
N ASN A 58 -20.73 -30.75 42.21
CA ASN A 58 -21.96 -30.81 41.37
C ASN A 58 -21.90 -29.79 40.22
N ALA A 59 -20.97 -29.96 39.29
CA ALA A 59 -21.08 -29.46 37.91
C ALA A 59 -19.93 -30.04 37.06
N ALA A 60 -19.76 -31.35 37.05
CA ALA A 60 -18.98 -32.00 36.00
C ALA A 60 -19.87 -32.08 34.74
N GLY A 61 -20.14 -30.91 34.15
CA GLY A 61 -20.30 -30.88 32.70
C GLY A 61 -18.98 -31.39 32.15
N THR A 62 -19.00 -32.49 31.42
CA THR A 62 -17.86 -32.97 30.66
C THR A 62 -17.41 -31.85 29.72
N ILE A 63 -16.43 -31.05 30.16
CA ILE A 63 -15.73 -30.10 29.32
C ILE A 63 -14.94 -30.97 28.35
N ASP A 64 -15.40 -30.99 27.10
CA ASP A 64 -14.65 -31.60 26.02
C ASP A 64 -13.35 -30.80 25.87
N PRO A 65 -12.15 -31.40 26.06
CA PRO A 65 -10.88 -30.68 25.93
C PRO A 65 -10.63 -30.09 24.53
N ASN A 66 -11.55 -30.32 23.57
CA ASN A 66 -11.56 -29.65 22.28
C ASN A 66 -12.09 -28.20 22.32
N ASP A 67 -12.87 -27.79 23.32
CA ASP A 67 -13.53 -26.47 23.33
C ASP A 67 -12.57 -25.31 23.71
N ASP A 68 -11.61 -25.54 24.63
CA ASP A 68 -10.58 -24.55 25.00
C ASP A 68 -9.68 -24.16 23.82
N HIS A 69 -9.57 -25.05 22.83
CA HIS A 69 -8.77 -24.81 21.64
C HIS A 69 -9.44 -23.83 20.67
N GLU A 70 -10.77 -23.73 20.62
CA GLU A 70 -11.47 -22.88 19.63
C GLU A 70 -11.29 -21.37 19.89
N GLY A 71 -11.37 -20.92 21.14
CA GLY A 71 -11.24 -19.50 21.49
C GLY A 71 -9.85 -18.92 21.22
N LEU A 72 -8.82 -19.66 21.62
CA LEU A 72 -7.42 -19.29 21.38
C LEU A 72 -7.09 -19.29 19.88
N ASP A 73 -7.68 -20.20 19.12
CA ASP A 73 -7.53 -20.31 17.67
C ASP A 73 -8.19 -19.16 16.92
N GLY A 74 -9.30 -18.64 17.43
CA GLY A 74 -9.99 -17.47 16.91
C GLY A 74 -9.22 -16.16 17.13
N LEU A 75 -8.68 -15.96 18.33
CA LEU A 75 -7.77 -14.83 18.63
C LEU A 75 -6.53 -14.85 17.71
N ARG A 76 -5.95 -16.03 17.51
CA ARG A 76 -4.77 -16.23 16.67
C ARG A 76 -5.03 -15.92 15.20
N ASP A 77 -6.19 -16.31 14.69
CA ASP A 77 -6.65 -15.93 13.35
C ASP A 77 -6.79 -14.42 13.21
N LYS A 78 -7.41 -13.75 14.19
CA LYS A 78 -7.57 -12.29 14.20
C LYS A 78 -6.22 -11.57 14.16
N VAL A 79 -5.27 -12.00 14.99
CA VAL A 79 -3.91 -11.44 15.02
C VAL A 79 -3.17 -11.67 13.69
N GLU A 80 -3.25 -12.87 13.10
CA GLU A 80 -2.64 -13.14 11.79
C GLU A 80 -3.22 -12.24 10.69
N LEU A 81 -4.52 -11.97 10.71
CA LEU A 81 -5.15 -11.07 9.74
C LEU A 81 -4.72 -9.61 9.94
N LEU A 82 -4.66 -9.11 11.19
CA LEU A 82 -4.17 -7.76 11.49
C LEU A 82 -2.69 -7.59 11.10
N VAL A 83 -1.85 -8.61 11.35
CA VAL A 83 -0.45 -8.64 10.90
C VAL A 83 -0.35 -8.65 9.38
N THR A 84 -1.24 -9.37 8.69
CA THR A 84 -1.28 -9.37 7.22
C THR A 84 -1.58 -7.97 6.66
N VAL A 85 -2.47 -7.21 7.31
CA VAL A 85 -2.76 -5.82 6.93
C VAL A 85 -1.52 -4.93 7.14
N LEU A 86 -0.88 -4.98 8.31
CA LEU A 86 0.23 -4.09 8.68
C LEU A 86 1.59 -4.47 8.08
N ALA A 87 1.89 -5.75 7.93
CA ALA A 87 3.21 -6.26 7.54
C ALA A 87 3.21 -7.03 6.22
N GLY A 88 2.06 -7.14 5.54
CA GLY A 88 1.89 -7.87 4.28
C GLY A 88 2.71 -7.34 3.10
N ASN A 89 3.48 -6.26 3.26
CA ASN A 89 4.44 -5.75 2.27
C ASN A 89 5.89 -6.13 2.56
N LEU A 90 6.15 -6.86 3.65
CA LEU A 90 7.49 -7.31 4.01
C LEU A 90 7.73 -8.73 3.50
N VAL A 91 8.97 -9.02 3.11
CA VAL A 91 9.44 -10.35 2.71
C VAL A 91 10.77 -10.64 3.38
N LEU A 92 10.91 -11.85 3.91
CA LEU A 92 12.17 -12.38 4.42
C LEU A 92 13.00 -12.89 3.24
N LYS A 93 14.18 -12.31 3.02
CA LYS A 93 14.91 -12.53 1.76
C LYS A 93 15.84 -13.75 1.79
N THR A 94 16.15 -14.39 2.93
CA THR A 94 17.39 -15.18 2.95
C THR A 94 17.60 -16.30 3.99
N TYR A 95 16.60 -16.74 4.77
CA TYR A 95 16.85 -17.84 5.73
C TYR A 95 15.77 -18.92 5.65
N GLU A 96 15.99 -19.92 4.79
CA GLU A 96 15.49 -21.28 5.08
C GLU A 96 16.20 -21.75 6.36
N PRO A 97 15.47 -22.29 7.36
CA PRO A 97 14.23 -23.04 7.20
C PRO A 97 12.98 -22.34 7.78
N TRP A 98 12.87 -21.00 7.76
CA TRP A 98 11.70 -20.33 8.36
C TRP A 98 10.49 -20.36 7.39
N PRO A 99 9.44 -21.16 7.64
CA PRO A 99 8.49 -21.46 6.57
C PRO A 99 7.44 -20.37 6.36
N ASN A 100 7.20 -19.46 7.32
CA ASN A 100 6.13 -18.46 7.22
C ASN A 100 6.38 -17.21 8.08
N ASN A 101 6.73 -16.09 7.44
CA ASN A 101 6.91 -14.77 8.10
C ASN A 101 5.69 -14.37 8.92
N LEU A 102 4.49 -14.66 8.40
CA LEU A 102 3.22 -14.41 9.07
C LEU A 102 3.15 -15.12 10.44
N VAL A 103 3.49 -16.41 10.47
CA VAL A 103 3.46 -17.23 11.69
C VAL A 103 4.53 -16.77 12.67
N LEU A 104 5.70 -16.38 12.18
CA LEU A 104 6.77 -15.85 13.02
C LEU A 104 6.32 -14.57 13.73
N ILE A 105 5.83 -13.58 12.98
CA ILE A 105 5.42 -12.28 13.54
C ILE A 105 4.21 -12.45 14.47
N SER A 106 3.20 -13.24 14.07
CA SER A 106 2.03 -13.48 14.91
C SER A 106 2.39 -14.22 16.21
N ASN A 107 3.28 -15.22 16.14
CA ASN A 107 3.75 -15.91 17.34
C ASN A 107 4.60 -15.01 18.24
N SER A 108 5.39 -14.09 17.67
CA SER A 108 6.19 -13.13 18.44
C SER A 108 5.29 -12.18 19.24
N LEU A 109 4.24 -11.67 18.59
CA LEU A 109 3.19 -10.85 19.21
C LEU A 109 2.45 -11.61 20.31
N LEU A 110 1.99 -12.83 20.03
CA LEU A 110 1.27 -13.66 21.00
C LEU A 110 2.15 -14.11 22.17
N ALA A 111 3.44 -14.40 21.93
CA ALA A 111 4.38 -14.76 22.98
C ALA A 111 4.61 -13.60 23.96
N THR A 112 4.64 -12.36 23.45
CA THR A 112 4.75 -11.17 24.30
C THR A 112 3.48 -10.98 25.14
N GLY A 113 2.31 -11.19 24.55
CA GLY A 113 1.03 -11.20 25.29
C GLY A 113 0.98 -12.26 26.39
N ARG A 114 1.41 -13.50 26.09
CA ARG A 114 1.42 -14.60 27.07
C ARG A 114 2.39 -14.37 28.24
N ARG A 115 3.55 -13.75 28.00
CA ARG A 115 4.48 -13.38 29.09
C ARG A 115 3.84 -12.41 30.07
N ARG A 116 3.09 -11.43 29.57
CA ARG A 116 2.34 -10.47 30.39
C ARG A 116 1.25 -11.16 31.22
N PHE A 117 0.46 -12.04 30.60
CA PHE A 117 -0.57 -12.83 31.31
C PHE A 117 0.03 -13.68 32.43
N ASN A 118 1.15 -14.36 32.16
CA ASN A 118 1.84 -15.16 33.16
C ASN A 118 2.46 -14.32 34.29
N ALA A 119 2.88 -13.08 34.00
CA ALA A 119 3.42 -12.15 35.00
C ALA A 119 2.33 -11.54 35.90
N MET A 120 1.08 -11.44 35.42
CA MET A 120 -0.06 -10.96 36.21
C MET A 120 -0.67 -12.04 37.11
N ARG A 121 -0.36 -13.33 36.87
CA ARG A 121 -0.88 -14.41 37.70
C ARG A 121 -0.23 -14.36 39.09
N PRO A 122 -1.01 -14.24 40.19
CA PRO A 122 -0.44 -14.26 41.52
C PRO A 122 0.36 -15.56 41.70
N HIS A 123 1.63 -15.42 42.07
CA HIS A 123 2.43 -16.59 42.41
C HIS A 123 1.80 -17.26 43.63
N PRO A 124 1.62 -18.60 43.61
CA PRO A 124 1.18 -19.30 44.81
C PRO A 124 2.16 -18.94 45.92
N ALA A 125 1.61 -18.48 47.06
CA ALA A 125 2.39 -18.09 48.22
C ALA A 125 3.42 -19.18 48.49
N GLN A 126 4.71 -18.81 48.36
CA GLN A 126 5.79 -19.71 48.72
C GLN A 126 5.59 -20.08 50.18
N THR A 127 5.27 -21.35 50.43
CA THR A 127 5.28 -21.92 51.77
C THR A 127 6.68 -21.72 52.33
N PRO A 128 6.82 -21.14 53.55
CA PRO A 128 8.12 -20.84 54.13
C PRO A 128 8.78 -22.13 54.58
N SER A 129 9.48 -22.80 53.67
CA SER A 129 10.45 -23.84 54.02
C SER A 129 11.81 -23.20 54.16
N ALA A 130 12.29 -23.20 55.40
CA ALA A 130 13.56 -22.67 55.85
C ALA A 130 14.75 -23.21 55.03
N LEU A 131 15.57 -22.29 54.50
CA LEU A 131 17.05 -22.29 54.50
C LEU A 131 17.56 -21.09 53.67
N PRO A 132 18.49 -20.27 54.17
CA PRO A 132 19.01 -19.13 53.41
C PRO A 132 20.08 -19.62 52.42
N VAL A 133 19.82 -19.45 51.13
CA VAL A 133 20.83 -19.58 50.06
C VAL A 133 21.25 -18.18 49.62
N PRO A 134 22.55 -17.90 49.38
CA PRO A 134 23.03 -16.54 49.16
C PRO A 134 22.48 -15.90 47.89
N ASP A 135 22.04 -14.66 48.04
CA ASP A 135 21.62 -13.72 47.01
C ASP A 135 22.65 -13.58 45.88
N MET A 136 22.29 -14.02 44.68
CA MET A 136 22.83 -13.46 43.42
C MET A 136 21.97 -13.92 42.21
N LEU A 137 20.72 -13.50 42.16
CA LEU A 137 19.95 -13.44 40.91
C LEU A 137 19.09 -12.17 40.94
N PRO A 138 19.10 -11.34 39.89
CA PRO A 138 18.38 -10.07 39.90
C PRO A 138 16.88 -10.33 39.81
N ASN A 139 16.22 -10.37 40.97
CA ASN A 139 14.78 -10.19 41.10
C ASN A 139 14.42 -8.77 40.64
N SER A 140 14.21 -8.58 39.33
CA SER A 140 13.68 -7.33 38.76
C SER A 140 12.97 -7.52 37.40
N GLU A 141 12.60 -8.74 37.00
CA GLU A 141 11.78 -8.93 35.79
C GLU A 141 10.27 -8.69 36.05
N ALA A 142 9.82 -8.77 37.30
CA ALA A 142 8.40 -8.66 37.66
C ALA A 142 7.80 -7.24 37.54
N ASN A 143 8.62 -6.20 37.38
CA ASN A 143 8.18 -4.79 37.28
C ASN A 143 8.28 -4.20 35.87
N GLN A 144 8.63 -4.98 34.85
CA GLN A 144 8.59 -4.50 33.47
C GLN A 144 7.14 -4.54 32.96
N ASN A 145 6.56 -3.35 32.83
CA ASN A 145 5.23 -3.14 32.28
C ASN A 145 5.24 -3.48 30.78
N TYR A 146 5.05 -4.75 30.43
CA TYR A 146 5.02 -5.20 29.04
C TYR A 146 3.81 -4.58 28.32
N PRO A 147 4.00 -3.95 27.14
CA PRO A 147 2.90 -3.35 26.41
C PRO A 147 1.91 -4.43 25.97
N SER A 148 0.61 -4.14 26.05
CA SER A 148 -0.45 -5.04 25.59
C SER A 148 -0.28 -5.37 24.09
N LEU A 149 -0.88 -6.49 23.66
CA LEU A 149 -0.86 -6.92 22.25
C LEU A 149 -1.46 -5.84 21.32
N SER A 150 -2.58 -5.26 21.75
CA SER A 150 -3.25 -4.13 21.13
C SER A 150 -2.33 -2.91 21.02
N GLU A 151 -1.61 -2.57 22.09
CA GLU A 151 -0.71 -1.43 22.11
C GLU A 151 0.49 -1.67 21.19
N GLN A 152 1.01 -2.90 21.11
CA GLN A 152 2.04 -3.25 20.13
C GLN A 152 1.54 -3.10 18.69
N LEU A 153 0.33 -3.59 18.38
CA LEU A 153 -0.28 -3.43 17.06
C LEU A 153 -0.55 -1.95 16.73
N LYS A 154 -0.99 -1.17 17.73
CA LYS A 154 -1.18 0.28 17.61
C LYS A 154 0.14 0.99 17.35
N ARG A 155 1.21 0.64 18.08
CA ARG A 155 2.58 1.15 17.86
C ARG A 155 3.09 0.83 16.46
N LEU A 156 2.82 -0.37 15.94
CA LEU A 156 3.18 -0.75 14.56
C LEU A 156 2.42 0.09 13.53
N MET A 157 1.15 0.39 13.76
CA MET A 157 0.35 1.26 12.90
C MET A 157 0.79 2.74 12.98
N THR A 158 1.07 3.26 14.18
CA THR A 158 1.49 4.67 14.37
C THR A 158 2.92 4.92 13.91
N ALA A 159 3.77 3.88 13.84
CA ALA A 159 5.09 3.97 13.24
C ALA A 159 5.07 4.25 11.72
N GLN A 160 3.90 4.15 11.08
CA GLN A 160 3.72 4.48 9.67
C GLN A 160 3.51 5.98 9.49
N SER A 161 4.14 6.55 8.46
CA SER A 161 3.98 7.96 8.11
C SER A 161 2.53 8.31 7.81
N ALA A 162 2.10 9.47 8.31
CA ALA A 162 0.79 10.03 8.01
C ALA A 162 0.68 10.39 6.52
N PHE A 163 -0.51 10.34 5.94
CA PHE A 163 -0.74 10.68 4.53
C PHE A 163 -0.11 12.03 4.14
N GLY A 164 -0.31 13.06 4.97
CA GLY A 164 0.22 14.39 4.74
C GLY A 164 1.75 14.44 4.72
N ALA A 165 2.43 13.62 5.52
CA ALA A 165 3.90 13.55 5.50
C ALA A 165 4.44 12.86 4.23
N ILE A 166 3.66 11.94 3.62
CA ILE A 166 4.06 11.22 2.41
C ILE A 166 3.79 12.06 1.15
N VAL A 167 2.62 12.68 1.07
CA VAL A 167 2.10 13.26 -0.19
C VAL A 167 1.93 14.79 -0.11
N GLY A 168 1.80 15.36 1.09
CA GLY A 168 1.38 16.75 1.29
C GLY A 168 2.28 17.77 0.58
N ALA A 169 3.60 17.64 0.71
CA ALA A 169 4.55 18.55 0.07
C ALA A 169 4.42 18.50 -1.47
N ALA A 170 4.30 17.31 -2.06
CA ALA A 170 4.15 17.15 -3.50
C ALA A 170 2.82 17.75 -3.99
N VAL A 171 1.73 17.53 -3.26
CA VAL A 171 0.40 18.09 -3.61
C VAL A 171 0.43 19.62 -3.54
N VAL A 172 0.92 20.20 -2.45
CA VAL A 172 1.00 21.67 -2.30
C VAL A 172 1.87 22.28 -3.39
N PHE A 173 3.01 21.66 -3.71
CA PHE A 173 3.88 22.11 -4.78
C PHE A 173 3.17 22.14 -6.14
N TYR A 174 2.49 21.05 -6.52
CA TYR A 174 1.78 21.00 -7.80
C TYR A 174 0.56 21.93 -7.85
N LEU A 175 -0.22 22.00 -6.77
CA LEU A 175 -1.36 22.94 -6.69
C LEU A 175 -0.87 24.39 -6.81
N GLY A 176 0.20 24.75 -6.10
CA GLY A 176 0.82 26.07 -6.19
C GLY A 176 1.32 26.37 -7.61
N ALA A 177 1.98 25.41 -8.25
CA ALA A 177 2.46 25.56 -9.63
C ALA A 177 1.31 25.75 -10.63
N PHE A 178 0.20 25.01 -10.48
CA PHE A 178 -0.96 25.19 -11.34
C PHE A 178 -1.64 26.54 -11.12
N ILE A 179 -1.85 26.95 -9.86
CA ILE A 179 -2.41 28.26 -9.54
C ILE A 179 -1.54 29.38 -10.12
N TYR A 180 -0.23 29.30 -9.91
CA TYR A 180 0.72 30.27 -10.47
C TYR A 180 0.62 30.34 -12.00
N THR A 181 0.60 29.19 -12.68
CA THR A 181 0.50 29.14 -14.15
C THR A 181 -0.84 29.69 -14.65
N ILE A 182 -1.94 29.47 -13.92
CA ILE A 182 -3.25 30.05 -14.25
C ILE A 182 -3.23 31.57 -14.09
N LEU A 183 -2.63 32.09 -13.01
CA LEU A 183 -2.48 33.53 -12.79
C LEU A 183 -1.60 34.17 -13.88
N ASP A 184 -0.52 33.50 -14.29
CA ASP A 184 0.34 33.94 -15.39
C ASP A 184 -0.44 34.01 -16.72
N LEU A 185 -1.28 33.01 -17.01
CA LEU A 185 -2.17 33.02 -18.20
C LEU A 185 -3.27 34.08 -18.14
N LEU A 186 -3.72 34.47 -16.93
CA LEU A 186 -4.66 35.56 -16.74
C LEU A 186 -3.99 36.93 -16.96
N GLY A 187 -2.72 37.06 -16.57
CA GLY A 187 -1.91 38.26 -16.80
C GLY A 187 -1.47 38.43 -18.25
N ASP A 188 -1.04 37.34 -18.90
CA ASP A 188 -0.69 37.29 -20.31
C ASP A 188 -1.34 36.09 -21.02
N LYS A 189 -2.54 36.34 -21.57
CA LYS A 189 -3.29 35.36 -22.36
C LYS A 189 -2.56 34.87 -23.61
N SER A 190 -1.51 35.56 -24.07
CA SER A 190 -0.74 35.14 -25.24
C SER A 190 0.46 34.24 -24.89
N ASN A 191 0.74 34.04 -23.60
CA ASN A 191 1.89 33.25 -23.14
C ASN A 191 1.70 31.75 -23.41
N GLN A 192 2.22 31.31 -24.54
CA GLN A 192 2.20 29.92 -24.97
C GLN A 192 3.10 29.02 -24.10
N ASP A 193 4.19 29.53 -23.55
CA ASP A 193 5.10 28.73 -22.73
C ASP A 193 4.41 28.29 -21.43
N ALA A 194 3.60 29.17 -20.84
CA ALA A 194 2.78 28.84 -19.68
C ALA A 194 1.78 27.72 -20.01
N ALA A 195 1.13 27.76 -21.18
CA ALA A 195 0.20 26.71 -21.61
C ALA A 195 0.88 25.34 -21.81
N ILE A 196 2.10 25.33 -22.36
CA ILE A 196 2.87 24.10 -22.55
C ILE A 196 3.36 23.57 -21.21
N SER A 197 3.87 24.45 -20.35
CA SER A 197 4.26 24.11 -18.97
C SER A 197 3.08 23.50 -18.21
N LEU A 198 1.88 24.08 -18.37
CA LEU A 198 0.63 23.54 -17.84
C LEU A 198 0.35 22.13 -18.38
N ALA A 199 0.41 21.93 -19.70
CA ALA A 199 0.17 20.62 -20.31
C ALA A 199 1.11 19.53 -19.77
N PHE A 200 2.41 19.83 -19.65
CA PHE A 200 3.36 18.92 -19.02
C PHE A 200 3.06 18.73 -17.53
N GLY A 201 2.81 19.80 -16.77
CA GLY A 201 2.44 19.69 -15.37
C GLY A 201 1.23 18.77 -15.14
N VAL A 202 0.23 18.85 -16.01
CA VAL A 202 -0.93 17.96 -16.01
C VAL A 202 -0.54 16.50 -16.32
N GLU A 203 0.41 16.23 -17.23
CA GLU A 203 0.95 14.88 -17.39
C GLU A 203 1.70 14.39 -16.13
N TRP A 204 2.57 15.23 -15.56
CA TRP A 204 3.40 14.89 -14.40
C TRP A 204 2.59 14.65 -13.12
N MET A 205 1.33 15.09 -13.09
CA MET A 205 0.35 14.77 -12.05
C MET A 205 0.24 13.25 -11.78
N ILE A 206 0.58 12.38 -12.74
CA ILE A 206 0.67 10.92 -12.52
C ILE A 206 1.58 10.55 -11.34
N ILE A 207 2.69 11.27 -11.13
CA ILE A 207 3.60 11.02 -10.00
C ILE A 207 2.85 11.26 -8.68
N VAL A 208 2.09 12.35 -8.62
CA VAL A 208 1.29 12.70 -7.44
C VAL A 208 0.20 11.65 -7.21
N HIS A 209 -0.48 11.18 -8.25
CA HIS A 209 -1.47 10.10 -8.11
C HIS A 209 -0.87 8.80 -7.59
N VAL A 210 0.30 8.40 -8.10
CA VAL A 210 1.01 7.22 -7.59
C VAL A 210 1.41 7.43 -6.12
N ALA A 211 1.82 8.64 -5.74
CA ALA A 211 2.13 8.97 -4.34
C ALA A 211 0.87 8.92 -3.46
N ILE A 212 -0.28 9.46 -3.91
CA ILE A 212 -1.58 9.39 -3.23
C ILE A 212 -1.97 7.93 -2.98
N VAL A 213 -1.94 7.10 -4.03
CA VAL A 213 -2.32 5.68 -3.94
C VAL A 213 -1.41 4.91 -2.99
N ASN A 214 -0.11 5.20 -2.98
CA ASN A 214 0.81 4.58 -2.04
C ASN A 214 0.70 5.15 -0.62
N GLY A 215 0.27 6.41 -0.48
CA GLY A 215 0.20 7.13 0.80
C GLY A 215 -0.99 6.72 1.66
N PHE A 216 -2.08 6.22 1.05
CA PHE A 216 -3.26 5.79 1.81
C PHE A 216 -3.24 4.31 2.23
N LEU A 217 -2.16 3.57 1.95
CA LEU A 217 -2.01 2.16 2.32
C LEU A 217 -1.68 2.03 3.81
N LEU A 218 -2.12 0.93 4.43
CA LEU A 218 -1.89 0.65 5.86
C LEU A 218 -0.74 -0.34 6.10
N ALA A 219 -0.05 -0.83 5.08
CA ALA A 219 1.11 -1.68 5.31
C ALA A 219 2.39 -0.87 5.49
N SER A 220 3.22 -1.31 6.43
CA SER A 220 4.51 -0.73 6.70
C SER A 220 5.50 -1.04 5.57
N ASN A 221 6.17 0.01 5.11
CA ASN A 221 7.33 -0.08 4.24
C ASN A 221 8.65 -0.02 5.02
N ASN A 222 8.57 0.23 6.33
CA ASN A 222 9.70 0.23 7.25
C ASN A 222 9.73 -1.10 8.01
N PRO A 223 10.74 -1.96 7.79
CA PRO A 223 10.84 -3.23 8.49
C PRO A 223 11.29 -3.08 9.96
N SER A 224 11.82 -1.93 10.38
CA SER A 224 12.44 -1.76 11.71
C SER A 224 11.49 -2.05 12.89
N PRO A 225 10.24 -1.54 12.94
CA PRO A 225 9.33 -1.83 14.04
C PRO A 225 8.99 -3.33 14.15
N VAL A 226 8.81 -4.00 13.01
CA VAL A 226 8.53 -5.45 12.96
C VAL A 226 9.78 -6.26 13.33
N THR A 227 10.97 -5.78 12.96
CA THR A 227 12.24 -6.44 13.32
C THR A 227 12.49 -6.34 14.82
N MET A 228 12.20 -5.18 15.43
CA MET A 228 12.30 -4.98 16.87
C MET A 228 11.38 -5.94 17.64
N LEU A 229 10.16 -6.17 17.14
CA LEU A 229 9.20 -7.10 17.72
C LEU A 229 9.68 -8.56 17.71
N ILE A 230 10.43 -8.96 16.68
CA ILE A 230 11.00 -10.32 16.59
C ILE A 230 12.16 -10.50 17.60
N GLY A 231 12.77 -9.40 18.07
CA GLY A 231 13.70 -9.40 19.19
C GLY A 231 15.05 -10.10 18.94
N ARG A 232 15.39 -10.42 17.68
CA ARG A 232 16.68 -11.06 17.36
C ARG A 232 17.42 -10.31 16.25
N PRO A 233 18.66 -9.84 16.49
CA PRO A 233 19.60 -9.58 15.42
C PRO A 233 20.12 -10.93 14.92
N LEU A 234 19.44 -11.54 13.96
CA LEU A 234 20.01 -12.69 13.24
C LEU A 234 21.16 -12.17 12.38
N SER A 235 22.38 -12.44 12.84
CA SER A 235 23.65 -12.14 12.20
C SER A 235 23.59 -12.28 10.67
N THR A 236 23.73 -11.17 9.98
CA THR A 236 23.96 -11.12 8.54
C THR A 236 25.37 -11.63 8.25
N ARG A 237 25.55 -12.94 8.18
CA ARG A 237 26.68 -13.50 7.42
C ARG A 237 26.42 -13.15 5.96
N LYS A 238 27.11 -12.13 5.45
CA LYS A 238 26.93 -11.58 4.09
C LYS A 238 26.90 -12.72 3.06
N PRO A 239 25.80 -12.98 2.33
CA PRO A 239 25.89 -13.84 1.16
C PRO A 239 26.73 -13.11 0.12
N LEU A 240 27.90 -13.69 -0.20
CA LEU A 240 28.91 -13.17 -1.12
C LEU A 240 28.42 -13.04 -2.60
N LYS A 241 27.14 -13.28 -2.88
CA LYS A 241 26.60 -13.16 -4.24
C LYS A 241 26.28 -11.69 -4.51
N ARG A 242 26.95 -11.11 -5.51
CA ARG A 242 26.59 -9.83 -6.14
C ARG A 242 25.14 -9.90 -6.60
N ILE A 243 24.21 -9.48 -5.75
CA ILE A 243 22.85 -9.17 -6.17
C ILE A 243 22.92 -7.81 -6.86
N ILE A 244 22.30 -7.69 -8.03
CA ILE A 244 22.27 -6.45 -8.84
C ILE A 244 21.75 -5.24 -8.05
N PHE A 245 20.95 -5.49 -7.01
CA PHE A 245 20.48 -4.48 -6.07
C PHE A 245 20.84 -4.88 -4.63
N PRO A 246 21.60 -4.04 -3.90
CA PRO A 246 21.84 -4.27 -2.48
C PRO A 246 20.52 -4.25 -1.69
N PRO A 247 20.45 -4.91 -0.52
CA PRO A 247 19.31 -4.76 0.37
C PRO A 247 19.12 -3.27 0.75
N ILE A 248 17.86 -2.84 0.87
CA ILE A 248 17.52 -1.44 1.19
C ILE A 248 17.72 -1.17 2.68
N TYR A 249 17.47 -2.19 3.51
CA TYR A 249 17.63 -2.14 4.95
C TYR A 249 18.64 -3.20 5.41
N ASP A 250 19.36 -2.94 6.49
CA ASP A 250 20.30 -3.88 7.12
C ASP A 250 19.59 -5.00 7.94
N GLY A 251 18.35 -5.34 7.57
CA GLY A 251 17.50 -6.29 8.29
C GLY A 251 17.07 -7.51 7.48
N ILE A 252 16.55 -8.52 8.21
CA ILE A 252 16.02 -9.77 7.65
C ILE A 252 14.77 -9.56 6.77
N LEU A 253 14.00 -8.52 7.07
CA LEU A 253 12.79 -8.14 6.36
C LEU A 253 13.12 -7.03 5.36
N GLN A 254 12.67 -7.20 4.13
CA GLN A 254 12.79 -6.22 3.06
C GLN A 254 11.38 -5.87 2.54
N PRO A 255 11.12 -4.60 2.22
CA PRO A 255 9.86 -4.25 1.56
C PRO A 255 9.84 -4.83 0.14
N VAL A 256 8.65 -5.22 -0.31
CA VAL A 256 8.43 -5.56 -1.71
C VAL A 256 8.32 -4.30 -2.57
N PHE A 257 8.72 -4.41 -3.84
CA PHE A 257 8.49 -3.37 -4.83
C PHE A 257 7.00 -3.00 -4.89
N MET A 258 6.71 -1.71 -5.09
CA MET A 258 5.34 -1.17 -5.11
C MET A 258 4.42 -1.93 -6.06
N TRP A 259 4.88 -2.24 -7.27
CA TRP A 259 4.12 -3.02 -8.26
C TRP A 259 3.90 -4.49 -7.90
N ARG A 260 4.38 -5.00 -6.76
CA ARG A 260 4.11 -6.39 -6.29
C ARG A 260 3.33 -6.45 -4.99
N ARG A 261 3.05 -5.33 -4.33
CA ARG A 261 2.46 -5.29 -2.99
C ARG A 261 1.12 -6.02 -2.91
N GLY A 262 0.19 -5.70 -3.80
CA GLY A 262 -1.13 -6.35 -3.82
C GLY A 262 -1.07 -7.88 -3.97
N ILE A 263 -0.13 -8.42 -4.74
CA ILE A 263 0.04 -9.87 -4.91
C ILE A 263 0.70 -10.48 -3.68
N ASN A 264 1.71 -9.81 -3.14
CA ASN A 264 2.39 -10.25 -1.92
C ASN A 264 1.40 -10.33 -0.76
N LYS A 265 0.58 -9.29 -0.55
CA LYS A 265 -0.43 -9.28 0.51
C LYS A 265 -1.48 -10.37 0.31
N MET A 266 -1.92 -10.62 -0.92
CA MET A 266 -2.81 -11.76 -1.22
C MET A 266 -2.16 -13.10 -0.87
N GLU A 267 -0.87 -13.27 -1.14
CA GLU A 267 -0.13 -14.49 -0.78
C GLU A 267 -0.01 -14.66 0.74
N TRP A 268 0.20 -13.56 1.47
CA TRP A 268 0.16 -13.57 2.94
C TRP A 268 -1.21 -13.97 3.46
N LEU A 269 -2.28 -13.41 2.89
CA LEU A 269 -3.65 -13.77 3.22
C LEU A 269 -3.93 -15.26 2.94
N GLU A 270 -3.49 -15.78 1.79
CA GLU A 270 -3.66 -17.20 1.42
C GLU A 270 -2.92 -18.16 2.38
N LYS A 271 -1.84 -17.69 3.00
CA LYS A 271 -1.05 -18.44 4.00
C LYS A 271 -1.64 -18.36 5.42
N SER A 272 -2.51 -17.39 5.70
CA SER A 272 -3.16 -17.24 7.01
C SER A 272 -3.96 -18.49 7.40
N ARG A 273 -4.07 -18.77 8.70
CA ARG A 273 -4.89 -19.88 9.20
C ARG A 273 -6.36 -19.73 8.83
N ALA A 274 -6.92 -18.53 9.00
CA ALA A 274 -8.30 -18.21 8.60
C ALA A 274 -8.60 -18.61 7.15
N TRP A 275 -7.65 -18.41 6.23
CA TRP A 275 -7.80 -18.85 4.84
C TRP A 275 -7.60 -20.35 4.65
N ARG A 276 -6.62 -20.96 5.34
CA ARG A 276 -6.32 -22.40 5.25
C ARG A 276 -7.43 -23.29 5.80
N ARG A 277 -8.21 -22.83 6.79
CA ARG A 277 -9.42 -23.51 7.28
C ARG A 277 -10.52 -23.63 6.22
N ARG A 278 -10.37 -22.94 5.08
CA ARG A 278 -11.34 -22.93 3.96
C ARG A 278 -12.76 -22.55 4.39
N ASP A 279 -12.88 -21.62 5.35
CA ASP A 279 -14.18 -21.05 5.66
C ASP A 279 -14.70 -20.30 4.42
N LYS A 280 -15.71 -20.89 3.78
CA LYS A 280 -16.33 -20.38 2.55
C LYS A 280 -16.90 -18.98 2.76
N ARG A 281 -17.42 -18.68 3.95
CA ARG A 281 -17.97 -17.35 4.24
C ARG A 281 -16.84 -16.31 4.25
N PHE A 282 -15.73 -16.60 4.92
CA PHE A 282 -14.59 -15.67 5.05
C PHE A 282 -13.96 -15.43 3.69
N MET A 283 -13.72 -16.51 2.95
CA MET A 283 -13.18 -16.42 1.60
C MET A 283 -14.09 -15.63 0.67
N ASN A 284 -15.42 -15.74 0.79
CA ASN A 284 -16.35 -14.98 -0.05
C ASN A 284 -16.38 -13.48 0.30
N ASP A 285 -16.17 -13.14 1.58
CA ASP A 285 -16.11 -11.74 2.03
C ASP A 285 -14.81 -11.06 1.59
N VAL A 286 -13.67 -11.76 1.73
CA VAL A 286 -12.35 -11.16 1.47
C VAL A 286 -11.90 -11.29 0.01
N ARG A 287 -12.33 -12.33 -0.72
CA ARG A 287 -11.92 -12.50 -2.12
C ARG A 287 -12.48 -11.36 -2.97
N ILE A 288 -11.61 -10.78 -3.79
CA ILE A 288 -12.00 -9.73 -4.72
C ILE A 288 -12.73 -10.37 -5.90
N LYS A 289 -14.00 -10.00 -6.08
CA LYS A 289 -14.84 -10.47 -7.18
C LYS A 289 -14.42 -9.76 -8.47
N LYS A 290 -14.66 -10.37 -9.63
CA LYS A 290 -14.30 -9.78 -10.95
C LYS A 290 -14.91 -8.39 -11.16
N ARG A 291 -16.17 -8.18 -10.74
CA ARG A 291 -16.86 -6.88 -10.83
C ARG A 291 -16.19 -5.82 -9.96
N GLU A 292 -15.82 -6.18 -8.73
CA GLU A 292 -15.12 -5.28 -7.82
C GLU A 292 -13.71 -4.96 -8.34
N TYR A 293 -13.03 -5.96 -8.91
CA TYR A 293 -11.73 -5.76 -9.54
C TYR A 293 -11.81 -4.76 -10.69
N LEU A 294 -12.80 -4.93 -11.57
CA LEU A 294 -12.99 -4.04 -12.71
C LEU A 294 -13.39 -2.62 -12.26
N GLY A 295 -14.33 -2.50 -11.32
CA GLY A 295 -14.87 -1.22 -10.88
C GLY A 295 -13.99 -0.45 -9.90
N TRP A 296 -13.31 -1.12 -8.97
CA TRP A 296 -12.55 -0.46 -7.90
C TRP A 296 -11.03 -0.45 -8.10
N ILE A 297 -10.50 -1.27 -9.02
CA ILE A 297 -9.06 -1.31 -9.30
C ILE A 297 -8.79 -0.82 -10.72
N ILE A 298 -9.36 -1.49 -11.75
CA ILE A 298 -9.04 -1.18 -13.15
C ILE A 298 -9.55 0.19 -13.56
N LEU A 299 -10.82 0.50 -13.29
CA LEU A 299 -11.43 1.77 -13.71
C LEU A 299 -10.71 2.98 -13.08
N PRO A 300 -10.48 3.04 -11.75
CA PRO A 300 -9.69 4.12 -11.16
C PRO A 300 -8.25 4.14 -11.68
N THR A 301 -7.65 2.98 -11.95
CA THR A 301 -6.31 2.91 -12.56
C THR A 301 -6.27 3.63 -13.91
N ILE A 302 -7.20 3.31 -14.80
CA ILE A 302 -7.26 3.91 -16.13
C ILE A 302 -7.54 5.41 -16.04
N ILE A 303 -8.45 5.83 -15.15
CA ILE A 303 -8.76 7.25 -14.96
C ILE A 303 -7.52 8.00 -14.50
N LEU A 304 -6.89 7.58 -13.41
CA LEU A 304 -5.77 8.31 -12.80
C LEU A 304 -4.49 8.31 -13.64
N ILE A 305 -4.32 7.36 -14.58
CA ILE A 305 -3.15 7.30 -15.48
C ILE A 305 -3.41 7.92 -16.84
N SER A 306 -4.58 7.69 -17.42
CA SER A 306 -4.85 8.07 -18.81
C SER A 306 -5.51 9.44 -18.91
N LEU A 307 -6.27 9.87 -17.90
CA LEU A 307 -6.89 11.20 -17.90
C LEU A 307 -5.85 12.33 -17.89
N PRO A 308 -4.81 12.31 -17.04
CA PRO A 308 -3.82 13.40 -17.03
C PRO A 308 -3.09 13.59 -18.37
N PRO A 309 -2.48 12.57 -19.00
CA PRO A 309 -1.77 12.76 -20.26
C PRO A 309 -2.71 12.99 -21.44
N ALA A 310 -3.95 12.47 -21.41
CA ALA A 310 -4.96 12.82 -22.41
C ALA A 310 -5.34 14.30 -22.30
N ALA A 311 -5.57 14.80 -21.08
CA ALA A 311 -5.84 16.21 -20.84
C ALA A 311 -4.66 17.11 -21.27
N GLY A 312 -3.43 16.75 -20.90
CA GLY A 312 -2.23 17.44 -21.35
C GLY A 312 -2.08 17.41 -22.88
N ALA A 313 -2.36 16.27 -23.52
CA ALA A 313 -2.32 16.14 -24.97
C ALA A 313 -3.37 17.02 -25.66
N VAL A 314 -4.57 17.13 -25.11
CA VAL A 314 -5.62 18.03 -25.59
C VAL A 314 -5.16 19.48 -25.47
N VAL A 315 -4.62 19.90 -24.32
CA VAL A 315 -4.07 21.26 -24.14
C VAL A 315 -2.97 21.53 -25.16
N ALA A 316 -2.01 20.61 -25.32
CA ALA A 316 -0.92 20.74 -26.28
C ALA A 316 -1.42 20.76 -27.74
N TRP A 317 -2.47 20.01 -28.08
CA TRP A 317 -3.08 19.96 -29.41
C TRP A 317 -3.87 21.24 -29.74
N GLN A 318 -4.57 21.81 -28.75
CA GLN A 318 -5.32 23.07 -28.90
C GLN A 318 -4.41 24.31 -28.90
N THR A 319 -3.16 24.14 -28.45
CA THR A 319 -2.16 25.19 -28.41
C THR A 319 -1.67 25.50 -29.82
N PRO A 320 -1.79 26.75 -30.32
CA PRO A 320 -1.38 27.08 -31.69
C PRO A 320 0.09 26.77 -32.00
N PRO A 321 0.40 26.26 -33.20
CA PRO A 321 -0.53 25.85 -34.24
C PRO A 321 -1.29 24.58 -33.84
N ARG A 322 -2.61 24.59 -34.08
CA ARG A 322 -3.48 23.48 -33.69
C ARG A 322 -3.11 22.23 -34.48
N GLY A 323 -2.96 21.11 -33.80
CA GLY A 323 -2.66 19.84 -34.44
C GLY A 323 -1.76 18.91 -33.65
N TRP A 324 -1.38 17.82 -34.30
CA TRP A 324 -0.44 16.84 -33.76
C TRP A 324 0.97 17.36 -33.97
N GLY A 325 1.62 17.81 -32.90
CA GLY A 325 3.02 18.24 -32.92
C GLY A 325 3.87 17.33 -32.05
N CYS A 326 5.15 17.65 -31.92
CA CYS A 326 6.06 16.91 -31.05
C CYS A 326 5.55 16.88 -29.60
N ARG A 327 4.89 17.95 -29.13
CA ARG A 327 4.40 18.14 -27.76
C ARG A 327 3.22 17.23 -27.45
N SER A 328 2.17 17.23 -28.27
CA SER A 328 1.00 16.38 -28.06
C SER A 328 1.33 14.90 -28.30
N LEU A 329 2.18 14.60 -29.29
CA LEU A 329 2.62 13.23 -29.56
C LEU A 329 3.40 12.64 -28.39
N SER A 330 4.30 13.40 -27.75
CA SER A 330 5.08 12.85 -26.63
C SER A 330 4.19 12.42 -25.46
N LEU A 331 3.16 13.21 -25.14
CA LEU A 331 2.18 12.92 -24.09
C LEU A 331 1.37 11.67 -24.42
N VAL A 332 0.89 11.55 -25.67
CA VAL A 332 0.14 10.38 -26.14
C VAL A 332 1.01 9.13 -26.21
N THR A 333 2.28 9.25 -26.63
CA THR A 333 3.23 8.12 -26.64
C THR A 333 3.42 7.56 -25.23
N TYR A 334 3.64 8.42 -24.24
CA TYR A 334 3.77 7.98 -22.85
C TYR A 334 2.47 7.32 -22.33
N ALA A 335 1.30 7.94 -22.59
CA ALA A 335 0.00 7.36 -22.24
C ALA A 335 -0.20 5.98 -22.88
N GLY A 336 0.16 5.84 -24.16
CA GLY A 336 0.10 4.58 -24.90
C GLY A 336 0.94 3.49 -24.24
N PHE A 337 2.16 3.80 -23.81
CA PHE A 337 2.98 2.83 -23.08
C PHE A 337 2.35 2.41 -21.75
N GLN A 338 1.80 3.33 -20.96
CA GLN A 338 1.12 2.98 -19.70
C GLN A 338 -0.15 2.13 -19.93
N MET A 339 -0.89 2.42 -21.00
CA MET A 339 -2.07 1.63 -21.42
C MET A 339 -1.71 0.22 -21.87
N VAL A 340 -0.51 -0.01 -22.40
CA VAL A 340 0.00 -1.34 -22.76
C VAL A 340 0.58 -2.08 -21.54
N LEU A 341 1.31 -1.38 -20.67
CA LEU A 341 1.94 -1.97 -19.48
C LEU A 341 0.92 -2.50 -18.47
N THR A 342 -0.18 -1.77 -18.28
CA THR A 342 -1.23 -2.12 -17.32
C THR A 342 -1.86 -3.51 -17.58
N PRO A 343 -2.38 -3.82 -18.79
CA PRO A 343 -2.88 -5.16 -19.11
C PRO A 343 -1.80 -6.23 -19.12
N LEU A 344 -0.60 -5.93 -19.65
CA LEU A 344 0.53 -6.88 -19.68
C LEU A 344 0.95 -7.30 -18.27
N TYR A 345 0.95 -6.37 -17.32
CA TYR A 345 1.25 -6.65 -15.92
C TYR A 345 0.31 -7.74 -15.36
N PHE A 346 -1.00 -7.69 -15.63
CA PHE A 346 -1.92 -8.75 -15.20
C PHE A 346 -1.58 -10.10 -15.81
N ILE A 347 -1.26 -10.13 -17.11
CA ILE A 347 -0.92 -11.38 -17.81
C ILE A 347 0.33 -12.03 -17.19
N ILE A 348 1.35 -11.23 -16.88
CA ILE A 348 2.63 -11.70 -16.34
C ILE A 348 2.49 -12.16 -14.89
N THR A 349 1.73 -11.42 -14.09
CA THR A 349 1.55 -11.70 -12.66
C THR A 349 0.57 -12.83 -12.36
N ARG A 350 -0.28 -13.20 -13.31
CA ARG A 350 -1.24 -14.28 -13.13
C ARG A 350 -0.51 -15.60 -12.92
N LYS A 351 -0.60 -16.15 -11.70
CA LYS A 351 -0.12 -17.50 -11.37
C LYS A 351 -0.98 -18.54 -12.10
N THR A 352 -0.59 -18.94 -13.32
CA THR A 352 -1.23 -20.03 -14.05
C THR A 352 -0.69 -21.37 -13.57
N LYS A 353 -1.57 -22.30 -13.15
CA LYS A 353 -1.18 -23.70 -12.89
C LYS A 353 -0.72 -24.37 -14.20
N ARG A 354 0.25 -25.28 -14.07
CA ARG A 354 0.91 -26.12 -15.11
C ARG A 354 0.73 -25.59 -16.54
N LYS A 355 1.63 -24.69 -16.96
CA LYS A 355 1.61 -24.10 -18.31
C LYS A 355 1.98 -25.15 -19.37
N THR A 356 1.14 -25.29 -20.39
CA THR A 356 1.50 -25.99 -21.64
C THR A 356 2.68 -25.27 -22.31
N THR A 357 3.42 -25.95 -23.19
CA THR A 357 4.57 -25.36 -23.90
C THR A 357 4.20 -24.06 -24.62
N MET A 358 3.04 -24.02 -25.29
CA MET A 358 2.51 -22.82 -25.94
C MET A 358 2.26 -21.66 -24.95
N GLN A 359 1.69 -21.94 -23.77
CA GLN A 359 1.48 -20.92 -22.74
C GLN A 359 2.79 -20.37 -22.16
N ARG A 360 3.87 -21.17 -22.12
CA ARG A 360 5.19 -20.68 -21.73
C ARG A 360 5.76 -19.71 -22.76
N ILE A 361 5.63 -20.03 -24.06
CA ILE A 361 6.10 -19.16 -25.15
C ILE A 361 5.35 -17.82 -25.11
N ILE A 362 4.01 -17.84 -25.06
CA ILE A 362 3.19 -16.63 -24.96
C ILE A 362 3.60 -15.79 -23.74
N HIS A 363 3.78 -16.43 -22.58
CA HIS A 363 4.20 -15.73 -21.38
C HIS A 363 5.59 -15.08 -21.52
N TRP A 364 6.56 -15.75 -22.15
CA TRP A 364 7.87 -15.17 -22.43
C TRP A 364 7.80 -13.98 -23.38
N ILE A 365 6.97 -14.06 -24.43
CA ILE A 365 6.70 -12.93 -25.33
C ILE A 365 6.09 -11.77 -24.55
N CYS A 366 5.08 -12.01 -23.71
CA CYS A 366 4.51 -10.95 -22.88
C CYS A 366 5.54 -10.31 -21.94
N VAL A 367 6.42 -11.11 -21.32
CA VAL A 367 7.52 -10.60 -20.47
C VAL A 367 8.51 -9.75 -21.28
N LEU A 368 8.86 -10.18 -22.49
CA LEU A 368 9.74 -9.42 -23.39
C LEU A 368 9.10 -8.08 -23.78
N VAL A 369 7.86 -8.09 -24.27
CA VAL A 369 7.11 -6.89 -24.65
C VAL A 369 6.97 -5.95 -23.45
N PHE A 370 6.65 -6.47 -22.27
CA PHE A 370 6.56 -5.68 -21.04
C PHE A 370 7.90 -5.03 -20.69
N SER A 371 9.01 -5.78 -20.76
CA SER A 371 10.35 -5.26 -20.47
C SER A 371 10.77 -4.17 -21.46
N VAL A 372 10.54 -4.37 -22.76
CA VAL A 372 10.80 -3.36 -23.79
C VAL A 372 9.94 -2.13 -23.59
N THR A 373 8.65 -2.31 -23.29
CA THR A 373 7.72 -1.18 -23.07
C THR A 373 8.11 -0.37 -21.83
N ILE A 374 8.63 -0.99 -20.77
CA ILE A 374 9.17 -0.27 -19.60
C ILE A 374 10.35 0.60 -20.01
N LEU A 375 11.28 0.06 -20.78
CA LEU A 375 12.46 0.80 -21.26
C LEU A 375 12.05 1.97 -22.14
N LEU A 376 11.10 1.77 -23.06
CA LEU A 376 10.55 2.83 -23.90
C LEU A 376 9.81 3.89 -23.07
N ALA A 377 8.99 3.49 -22.10
CA ALA A 377 8.30 4.42 -21.20
C ALA A 377 9.27 5.22 -20.34
N LEU A 378 10.36 4.59 -19.87
CA LEU A 378 11.43 5.25 -19.14
C LEU A 378 12.16 6.25 -20.03
N PHE A 379 12.57 5.81 -21.22
CA PHE A 379 13.24 6.66 -22.20
C PHE A 379 12.38 7.86 -22.58
N THR A 380 11.11 7.64 -22.93
CA THR A 380 10.18 8.73 -23.26
C THR A 380 10.01 9.68 -22.09
N SER A 381 9.78 9.18 -20.87
CA SER A 381 9.64 10.06 -19.69
C SER A 381 10.89 10.91 -19.44
N ILE A 382 12.10 10.34 -19.55
CA ILE A 382 13.34 11.10 -19.36
C ILE A 382 13.56 12.08 -20.52
N ALA A 383 13.41 11.61 -21.76
CA ALA A 383 13.62 12.41 -22.96
C ALA A 383 12.66 13.60 -23.04
N THR A 384 11.38 13.42 -22.71
CA THR A 384 10.41 14.52 -22.69
C THR A 384 10.73 15.53 -21.60
N THR A 385 11.13 15.08 -20.41
CA THR A 385 11.57 15.98 -19.34
C THR A 385 12.77 16.82 -19.77
N LEU A 386 13.80 16.18 -20.35
CA LEU A 386 15.00 16.86 -20.82
C LEU A 386 14.68 17.83 -21.95
N MET A 387 13.84 17.42 -22.92
CA MET A 387 13.41 18.30 -24.02
C MET A 387 12.64 19.52 -23.51
N GLN A 388 11.85 19.38 -22.45
CA GLN A 388 11.14 20.51 -21.83
C GLN A 388 12.11 21.43 -21.08
N ILE A 389 13.01 20.88 -20.26
CA ILE A 389 13.95 21.69 -19.48
C ILE A 389 14.95 22.44 -20.38
N ILE A 390 15.45 21.79 -21.44
CA ILE A 390 16.39 22.39 -22.40
C ILE A 390 15.65 23.38 -23.33
N GLY A 391 14.32 23.33 -23.39
CA GLY A 391 13.53 24.17 -24.29
C GLY A 391 13.50 23.68 -25.73
N VAL A 392 13.81 22.40 -25.99
CA VAL A 392 13.69 21.78 -27.33
C VAL A 392 12.27 21.92 -27.87
N PHE A 393 11.26 21.87 -27.00
CA PHE A 393 9.86 22.10 -27.39
C PHE A 393 9.58 23.53 -27.87
N ARG A 394 10.49 24.48 -27.70
CA ARG A 394 10.42 25.85 -28.25
C ARG A 394 11.02 25.97 -29.66
N ASN A 395 11.63 24.91 -30.19
CA ASN A 395 12.19 24.94 -31.55
C ASN A 395 11.09 24.94 -32.62
N CYS A 396 11.36 25.60 -33.76
CA CYS A 396 10.43 25.71 -34.89
C CYS A 396 9.91 24.35 -35.39
N PHE A 397 10.74 23.30 -35.34
CA PHE A 397 10.33 21.94 -35.71
C PHE A 397 9.11 21.45 -34.92
N CYS A 398 9.05 21.81 -33.63
CA CYS A 398 7.97 21.45 -32.73
C CYS A 398 6.66 22.22 -32.97
N TYR A 399 6.72 23.30 -33.75
CA TYR A 399 5.55 24.03 -34.25
C TYR A 399 5.04 23.47 -35.58
N VAL A 400 5.77 22.57 -36.24
CA VAL A 400 5.29 21.92 -37.46
C VAL A 400 4.43 20.72 -37.08
N ASN A 401 3.21 20.66 -37.61
CA ASN A 401 2.34 19.49 -37.44
C ASN A 401 2.99 18.24 -38.07
N SER A 402 2.79 17.09 -37.45
CA SER A 402 3.42 15.81 -37.80
C SER A 402 3.13 15.35 -39.22
N GLY A 403 1.96 15.69 -39.76
CA GLY A 403 1.61 15.43 -41.17
C GLY A 403 2.51 16.15 -42.17
N MET A 404 3.19 17.22 -41.76
CA MET A 404 4.11 18.02 -42.60
C MET A 404 5.59 17.70 -42.34
N TRP A 405 5.92 16.81 -41.40
CA TRP A 405 7.32 16.51 -41.05
C TRP A 405 8.11 15.90 -42.21
N LEU A 406 7.45 15.16 -43.11
CA LEU A 406 8.07 14.56 -44.29
C LEU A 406 8.07 15.49 -45.52
N ASN A 407 7.35 16.61 -45.48
CA ASN A 407 7.27 17.57 -46.58
C ASN A 407 7.33 19.01 -46.05
N LEU A 408 8.53 19.41 -45.63
CA LEU A 408 8.82 20.70 -44.98
C LEU A 408 8.62 21.90 -45.91
N ASN A 409 8.60 21.71 -47.23
CA ASN A 409 8.42 22.80 -48.19
C ASN A 409 7.04 23.47 -48.08
N ASN A 410 6.05 22.76 -47.54
CA ASN A 410 4.71 23.27 -47.29
C ASN A 410 4.46 23.61 -45.81
N ALA A 411 5.47 23.49 -44.94
CA ALA A 411 5.32 23.72 -43.52
C ALA A 411 5.26 25.22 -43.21
N VAL A 412 4.18 25.66 -42.55
CA VAL A 412 4.02 27.03 -42.09
C VAL A 412 4.28 27.10 -40.60
N VAL A 413 5.20 27.99 -40.19
CA VAL A 413 5.47 28.31 -38.79
C VAL A 413 5.07 29.75 -38.54
N ASN A 414 4.18 29.97 -37.57
CA ASN A 414 3.77 31.31 -37.18
C ASN A 414 4.79 31.90 -36.19
N VAL A 415 5.55 32.90 -36.66
CA VAL A 415 6.58 33.59 -35.87
C VAL A 415 5.97 34.63 -34.92
N ALA A 416 4.72 35.06 -35.16
CA ALA A 416 4.05 36.03 -34.30
C ALA A 416 3.69 35.40 -32.94
N SER A 417 4.18 36.03 -31.86
CA SER A 417 3.95 35.58 -30.49
C SER A 417 2.55 35.93 -29.96
N ASN A 418 1.94 36.99 -30.48
CA ASN A 418 0.64 37.48 -30.05
C ASN A 418 -0.37 37.44 -31.21
N THR A 419 -1.15 36.37 -31.29
CA THR A 419 -2.19 36.19 -32.31
C THR A 419 -3.57 36.04 -31.67
N LYS A 420 -4.62 36.38 -32.43
CA LYS A 420 -6.02 36.20 -31.99
C LYS A 420 -6.32 34.74 -31.63
N ASP A 421 -5.74 33.80 -32.34
CA ASP A 421 -5.91 32.37 -32.08
C ASP A 421 -5.32 31.93 -30.73
N ARG A 422 -4.19 32.51 -30.31
CA ARG A 422 -3.61 32.23 -28.99
C ARG A 422 -4.50 32.77 -27.87
N ARG A 423 -4.97 34.00 -28.01
CA ARG A 423 -5.87 34.65 -27.02
C ARG A 423 -7.23 33.95 -26.90
N THR A 424 -7.71 33.30 -27.95
CA THR A 424 -8.96 32.52 -27.89
C THR A 424 -8.73 31.12 -27.34
N SER A 425 -7.57 30.50 -27.60
CA SER A 425 -7.20 29.22 -26.99
C SER A 425 -6.87 29.33 -25.49
N SER A 426 -6.47 30.51 -25.00
CA SER A 426 -6.08 30.70 -23.59
C SER A 426 -7.19 30.44 -22.59
N ASP A 427 -8.43 30.76 -22.96
CA ASP A 427 -9.58 30.49 -22.09
C ASP A 427 -9.74 28.97 -21.87
N GLY A 428 -9.47 28.16 -22.90
CA GLY A 428 -9.42 26.70 -22.80
C GLY A 428 -8.29 26.21 -21.89
N TRP A 429 -7.10 26.81 -21.96
CA TRP A 429 -5.97 26.47 -21.10
C TRP A 429 -6.28 26.74 -19.62
N ILE A 430 -6.89 27.89 -19.32
CA ILE A 430 -7.28 28.27 -17.96
C ILE A 430 -8.30 27.29 -17.40
N VAL A 431 -9.34 26.95 -18.18
CA VAL A 431 -10.34 25.96 -17.77
C VAL A 431 -9.69 24.61 -17.49
N MET A 432 -8.81 24.13 -18.38
CA MET A 432 -8.12 22.86 -18.20
C MET A 432 -7.21 22.85 -16.97
N GLY A 433 -6.48 23.94 -16.71
CA GLY A 433 -5.67 24.09 -15.50
C GLY A 433 -6.52 24.08 -14.23
N GLY A 434 -7.66 24.77 -14.23
CA GLY A 434 -8.61 24.76 -13.13
C GLY A 434 -9.19 23.37 -12.86
N VAL A 435 -9.60 22.65 -13.90
CA VAL A 435 -10.11 21.27 -13.81
C VAL A 435 -9.02 20.32 -13.27
N ALA A 436 -7.79 20.42 -13.76
CA ALA A 436 -6.68 19.58 -13.28
C ALA A 436 -6.36 19.85 -11.79
N THR A 437 -6.38 21.12 -11.38
CA THR A 437 -6.19 21.53 -9.99
C THR A 437 -7.28 20.95 -9.08
N GLY A 438 -8.55 21.10 -9.48
CA GLY A 438 -9.69 20.55 -8.75
C GLY A 438 -9.65 19.02 -8.67
N PHE A 439 -9.27 18.35 -9.76
CA PHE A 439 -9.11 16.89 -9.79
C PHE A 439 -8.03 16.41 -8.83
N MET A 440 -6.85 17.03 -8.82
CA MET A 440 -5.76 16.69 -7.90
C MET A 440 -6.17 16.90 -6.43
N ALA A 441 -6.85 18.00 -6.13
CA ALA A 441 -7.36 18.28 -4.78
C ALA A 441 -8.37 17.21 -4.34
N ALA A 442 -9.32 16.84 -5.21
CA ALA A 442 -10.30 15.80 -4.94
C ALA A 442 -9.66 14.43 -4.71
N CYS A 443 -8.69 14.02 -5.53
CA CYS A 443 -7.95 12.78 -5.33
C CYS A 443 -7.16 12.77 -4.02
N SER A 444 -6.55 13.90 -3.65
CA SER A 444 -5.79 14.04 -2.41
C SER A 444 -6.71 13.95 -1.19
N PHE A 445 -7.86 14.62 -1.24
CA PHE A 445 -8.89 14.54 -0.20
C PHE A 445 -9.42 13.10 -0.04
N PHE A 446 -9.73 12.43 -1.15
CA PHE A 446 -10.19 11.04 -1.11
C PHE A 446 -9.13 10.09 -0.53
N GLY A 447 -7.86 10.26 -0.90
CA GLY A 447 -6.76 9.47 -0.34
C GLY A 447 -6.59 9.68 1.16
N TRP A 448 -6.65 10.92 1.63
CA TRP A 448 -6.63 11.23 3.05
C TRP A 448 -7.82 10.62 3.81
N TRP A 449 -9.04 10.83 3.29
CA TRP A 449 -10.26 10.30 3.89
C TRP A 449 -10.23 8.77 3.97
N PHE A 450 -9.77 8.10 2.91
CA PHE A 450 -9.64 6.65 2.87
C PHE A 450 -8.62 6.13 3.90
N GLN A 451 -7.44 6.77 4.00
CA GLN A 451 -6.44 6.38 4.99
C GLN A 451 -6.99 6.53 6.41
N MET A 452 -7.66 7.65 6.69
CA MET A 452 -8.28 7.91 7.99
C MET A 452 -9.31 6.82 8.34
N ASN A 453 -10.21 6.51 7.41
CA ASN A 453 -11.26 5.51 7.62
C ASN A 453 -10.69 4.10 7.85
N ILE A 454 -9.64 3.72 7.13
CA ILE A 454 -8.96 2.43 7.35
C ILE A 454 -8.27 2.39 8.72
N ARG A 455 -7.59 3.47 9.14
CA ARG A 455 -6.95 3.55 10.46
C ARG A 455 -7.97 3.39 11.58
N VAL A 456 -9.11 4.09 11.50
CA VAL A 456 -10.21 3.95 12.47
C VAL A 456 -10.75 2.52 12.48
N SER A 457 -10.98 1.93 11.30
CA SER A 457 -11.45 0.54 11.20
C SER A 457 -10.46 -0.47 11.80
N PHE A 458 -9.16 -0.18 11.71
CA PHE A 458 -8.11 -0.99 12.31
C PHE A 458 -8.07 -0.82 13.84
N GLU A 459 -8.20 0.40 14.35
CA GLU A 459 -8.28 0.67 15.79
C GLU A 459 -9.50 -0.02 16.43
N ASP A 460 -10.67 0.05 15.78
CA ASP A 460 -11.86 -0.66 16.24
C ASP A 460 -11.62 -2.18 16.29
N ALA A 461 -10.96 -2.74 15.27
CA ALA A 461 -10.63 -4.17 15.27
C ALA A 461 -9.63 -4.57 16.37
N ILE A 462 -8.83 -3.63 16.89
CA ILE A 462 -7.93 -3.85 18.02
C ILE A 462 -8.65 -3.75 19.37
N LYS A 463 -9.60 -2.81 19.54
CA LYS A 463 -10.32 -2.63 20.81
C LYS A 463 -10.97 -3.92 21.30
N ASP A 464 -11.58 -4.67 20.38
CA ASP A 464 -12.13 -6.00 20.66
C ASP A 464 -11.11 -7.00 21.27
N ILE A 465 -9.80 -6.78 21.05
CA ILE A 465 -8.73 -7.59 21.65
C ILE A 465 -8.43 -7.11 23.07
N ASP A 466 -8.48 -5.80 23.32
CA ASP A 466 -8.32 -5.24 24.67
C ASP A 466 -9.45 -5.68 25.60
N ASP A 467 -10.69 -5.67 25.12
CA ASP A 467 -11.89 -6.12 25.85
C ASP A 467 -11.85 -7.61 26.23
N LEU A 468 -10.89 -8.38 25.70
CA LEU A 468 -10.65 -9.77 26.07
C LEU A 468 -9.74 -9.91 27.30
N PHE A 469 -8.85 -8.94 27.52
CA PHE A 469 -7.82 -9.01 28.55
C PHE A 469 -8.11 -8.10 29.76
N TYR A 470 -9.26 -7.42 29.75
CA TYR A 470 -9.85 -6.62 30.83
C TYR A 470 -11.31 -7.03 31.01
#